data_AF-A0A496AYA2-F1
#
_entry.id   AF-A0A496AYA2-F1
#
_cell.length_a   1.000
_cell.length_b   1.000
_cell.length_c   1.000
_cell.angle_alpha   90.00
_cell.angle_beta   90.00
_cell.angle_gamma   90.00
#
_symmetry.space_group_name_H-M   'P 1'
#
loop_
_entity.id
_entity.type
_entity.pdbx_description
1 polymer ?
#
loop_
_entity_poly.entity_id
_entity_poly.type
_entity_poly.pdbx_seq_one_letter_code
_entity_poly.pdbx_strand_id
1 'polypeptide(L)'
;MRLYVGKVIDITGFSVCNVPAEHYFWALSSSRQTSDQPIFYKYMDEISKLFLHPPEYKINISSINNFLIVIHKDLSADIYLNNYPIEIKCRSKRDILEGELISDNSIADIVELRFPGIDIKESDKVICCIKVGWKFGLYFNLIRNPNSVQTEIGSSEFREEPLEGSNIARMQTQLGQLYRYLAFQYVYQSLESEPIFNEIIADGWFPFVEILGDEYKRLFETYQNDKFTYENDVRKLLDSFNEMRIKSITDKWWENSFFQEKRELLQPGIDAFLRGTQSDYISCVKNLYPEIEGILRSMYRADHAEGAYRIKKVLAHLLEVGKLNVEDENSLLLPNEFLQYLKNSFFRDFDPANVTVDLSRHSVSHGAALETGYTAEKALQALLTLDQIYFYLSTPPNEELEHNAEIEGTDTDISEKTGVK
;
A
#
# COMPACT_ATOMS: atom_id res chain seq x y z
N MET A 1 24.41 13.05 -9.39
CA MET A 1 25.18 14.31 -9.53
C MET A 1 24.47 15.40 -8.74
N ARG A 2 25.19 16.20 -7.95
CA ARG A 2 24.63 17.36 -7.23
C ARG A 2 25.15 18.65 -7.86
N LEU A 3 24.27 19.62 -8.10
CA LEU A 3 24.58 20.96 -8.56
C LEU A 3 24.04 21.96 -7.55
N TYR A 4 24.82 23.01 -7.27
CA TYR A 4 24.39 24.13 -6.44
C TYR A 4 24.15 25.36 -7.32
N VAL A 5 23.02 26.03 -7.09
CA VAL A 5 22.64 27.28 -7.75
C VAL A 5 22.43 28.34 -6.68
N GLY A 6 23.26 29.39 -6.69
CA GLY A 6 23.28 30.38 -5.62
C GLY A 6 22.03 31.25 -5.49
N LYS A 7 21.24 31.36 -6.58
CA LYS A 7 19.96 32.09 -6.56
C LYS A 7 19.03 31.59 -7.65
N VAL A 8 17.79 31.28 -7.30
CA VAL A 8 16.72 30.90 -8.23
C VAL A 8 15.51 31.84 -8.12
N ILE A 9 14.60 31.74 -9.08
CA ILE A 9 13.30 32.42 -9.03
C ILE A 9 12.46 31.83 -7.90
N ASP A 10 11.80 32.70 -7.12
CA ASP A 10 10.89 32.28 -6.07
C ASP A 10 9.54 31.82 -6.67
N ILE A 11 9.46 30.55 -7.07
CA ILE A 11 8.25 29.97 -7.65
C ILE A 11 7.20 29.69 -6.56
N THR A 12 5.99 30.20 -6.74
CA THR A 12 4.88 30.04 -5.78
C THR A 12 3.88 28.96 -6.19
N GLY A 13 3.80 28.61 -7.48
CA GLY A 13 2.88 27.63 -8.01
C GLY A 13 2.63 27.76 -9.50
N PHE A 14 1.71 26.95 -10.00
CA PHE A 14 1.21 27.00 -11.38
C PHE A 14 -0.22 27.53 -11.40
N SER A 15 -0.56 28.42 -12.33
CA SER A 15 -1.95 28.87 -12.46
C SER A 15 -2.85 27.69 -12.87
N VAL A 16 -3.98 27.52 -12.17
CA VAL A 16 -4.97 26.48 -12.50
C VAL A 16 -5.91 26.90 -13.64
N CYS A 17 -5.99 28.19 -13.94
CA CYS A 17 -6.86 28.74 -14.98
C CYS A 17 -6.24 29.96 -15.68
N ASN A 18 -6.75 30.27 -16.87
CA ASN A 18 -6.42 31.52 -17.55
C ASN A 18 -7.23 32.65 -16.93
N VAL A 19 -6.55 33.72 -16.52
CA VAL A 19 -7.18 34.86 -15.87
C VAL A 19 -6.65 36.14 -16.54
N PRO A 20 -7.52 37.09 -16.93
CA PRO A 20 -7.09 38.37 -17.46
C PRO A 20 -6.23 39.15 -16.44
N ALA A 21 -5.51 40.17 -16.92
CA ALA A 21 -4.82 41.08 -16.02
C ALA A 21 -5.79 41.67 -14.97
N GLU A 22 -5.26 41.97 -13.78
CA GLU A 22 -5.98 42.59 -12.65
C GLU A 22 -7.09 41.74 -12.00
N HIS A 23 -7.18 40.45 -12.32
CA HIS A 23 -8.14 39.52 -11.71
C HIS A 23 -7.46 38.51 -10.80
N TYR A 24 -8.19 38.01 -9.80
CA TYR A 24 -7.72 36.96 -8.91
C TYR A 24 -7.67 35.60 -9.61
N PHE A 25 -6.64 34.82 -9.33
CA PHE A 25 -6.47 33.45 -9.81
C PHE A 25 -6.02 32.52 -8.69
N TRP A 26 -6.26 31.22 -8.86
CA TRP A 26 -5.77 30.20 -7.95
C TRP A 26 -4.42 29.66 -8.44
N ALA A 27 -3.44 29.60 -7.54
CA ALA A 27 -2.12 29.02 -7.80
C ALA A 27 -2.01 27.64 -7.15
N LEU A 28 -1.70 26.62 -7.95
CA LEU A 28 -1.38 25.29 -7.48
C LEU A 28 0.06 25.25 -6.96
N SER A 29 0.20 25.26 -5.64
CA SER A 29 1.49 25.30 -4.93
C SER A 29 1.99 23.91 -4.52
N SER A 30 1.13 22.88 -4.53
CA SER A 30 1.52 21.49 -4.27
C SER A 30 0.76 20.54 -5.18
N SER A 31 1.44 19.52 -5.70
CA SER A 31 0.81 18.51 -6.54
C SER A 31 1.61 17.22 -6.65
N ARG A 32 0.90 16.16 -7.04
CA ARG A 32 1.42 14.87 -7.49
C ARG A 32 0.80 14.55 -8.83
N GLN A 33 1.62 14.33 -9.83
CA GLN A 33 1.18 14.02 -11.19
C GLN A 33 1.98 12.84 -11.74
N THR A 34 1.39 12.09 -12.66
CA THR A 34 2.09 11.04 -13.41
C THR A 34 2.19 11.44 -14.88
N SER A 35 3.12 10.80 -15.60
CA SER A 35 3.25 10.98 -17.06
C SER A 35 2.04 10.55 -17.88
N ASP A 36 1.03 9.92 -17.25
CA ASP A 36 -0.25 9.59 -17.88
C ASP A 36 -1.18 10.82 -17.98
N GLN A 37 -0.91 11.86 -17.19
CA GLN A 37 -1.73 13.07 -17.14
C GLN A 37 -1.13 14.15 -18.05
N PRO A 38 -1.90 14.73 -19.00
CA PRO A 38 -1.36 15.74 -19.91
C PRO A 38 -0.71 16.96 -19.21
N ILE A 39 -1.22 17.32 -18.04
CA ILE A 39 -0.71 18.46 -17.26
C ILE A 39 0.73 18.25 -16.75
N PHE A 40 1.14 16.99 -16.56
CA PHE A 40 2.51 16.63 -16.18
C PHE A 40 3.54 17.27 -17.12
N TYR A 41 3.32 17.15 -18.43
CA TYR A 41 4.26 17.68 -19.44
C TYR A 41 4.37 19.20 -19.41
N LYS A 42 3.26 19.90 -19.11
CA LYS A 42 3.26 21.36 -18.95
C LYS A 42 4.11 21.77 -17.75
N TYR A 43 3.95 21.10 -16.61
CA TYR A 43 4.74 21.39 -15.42
C TYR A 43 6.21 21.05 -15.62
N MET A 44 6.50 19.91 -16.23
CA MET A 44 7.87 19.48 -16.52
C MET A 44 8.61 20.43 -17.46
N ASP A 45 7.95 20.97 -18.48
CA ASP A 45 8.55 21.95 -19.39
C ASP A 45 8.97 23.24 -18.65
N GLU A 46 8.08 23.77 -17.81
CA GLU A 46 8.37 24.97 -17.01
C GLU A 46 9.45 24.73 -15.95
N ILE A 47 9.39 23.60 -15.22
CA ILE A 47 10.42 23.22 -14.24
C ILE A 47 11.78 23.06 -14.94
N SER A 48 11.80 22.44 -16.11
CA SER A 48 13.02 22.21 -16.88
C SER A 48 13.67 23.53 -17.30
N LYS A 49 12.88 24.50 -17.80
CA LYS A 49 13.37 25.84 -18.15
C LYS A 49 14.00 26.56 -16.97
N LEU A 50 13.40 26.43 -15.79
CA LEU A 50 13.85 27.15 -14.59
C LEU A 50 15.09 26.52 -13.94
N PHE A 51 15.16 25.19 -13.86
CA PHE A 51 16.15 24.52 -13.01
C PHE A 51 17.11 23.59 -13.78
N LEU A 52 16.71 23.08 -14.94
CA LEU A 52 17.48 22.09 -15.70
C LEU A 52 18.21 22.71 -16.90
N HIS A 53 18.01 24.00 -17.14
CA HIS A 53 18.77 24.83 -18.09
C HIS A 53 19.52 26.00 -17.41
N PRO A 54 20.27 25.78 -16.31
CA PRO A 54 21.02 26.86 -15.70
C PRO A 54 22.12 27.35 -16.68
N PRO A 55 22.32 28.68 -16.83
CA PRO A 55 23.34 29.25 -17.71
C PRO A 55 24.75 28.70 -17.45
N GLU A 56 25.02 28.31 -16.21
CA GLU A 56 26.33 27.88 -15.72
C GLU A 56 26.66 26.42 -16.07
N TYR A 57 25.65 25.58 -16.35
CA TYR A 57 25.85 24.14 -16.56
C TYR A 57 25.21 23.66 -17.87
N LYS A 58 25.99 22.96 -18.69
CA LYS A 58 25.47 22.25 -19.87
C LYS A 58 24.91 20.89 -19.47
N ILE A 59 23.62 20.87 -19.13
CA ILE A 59 22.92 19.64 -18.75
C ILE A 59 22.24 19.05 -19.99
N ASN A 60 22.48 17.77 -20.27
CA ASN A 60 21.73 17.04 -21.29
C ASN A 60 20.41 16.51 -20.68
N ILE A 61 19.32 17.26 -20.87
CA ILE A 61 18.02 16.92 -20.28
C ILE A 61 17.50 15.56 -20.70
N SER A 62 17.77 15.12 -21.93
CA SER A 62 17.37 13.79 -22.41
C SER A 62 18.02 12.64 -21.65
N SER A 63 19.05 12.90 -20.85
CA SER A 63 19.70 11.91 -19.98
C SER A 63 19.16 11.90 -18.55
N ILE A 64 18.25 12.81 -18.20
CA ILE A 64 17.67 12.91 -16.86
C ILE A 64 16.48 11.96 -16.76
N ASN A 65 16.59 10.98 -15.87
CA ASN A 65 15.52 10.06 -15.52
C ASN A 65 14.92 10.36 -14.14
N ASN A 66 15.73 10.88 -13.23
CA ASN A 66 15.29 11.28 -11.88
C ASN A 66 15.91 12.63 -11.52
N PHE A 67 15.17 13.48 -10.82
CA PHE A 67 15.75 14.64 -10.17
C PHE A 67 15.03 15.00 -8.87
N LEU A 68 15.79 15.61 -7.96
CA LEU A 68 15.29 16.27 -6.76
C LEU A 68 15.86 17.67 -6.72
N ILE A 69 14.99 18.67 -6.55
CA ILE A 69 15.34 20.08 -6.40
C ILE A 69 14.86 20.52 -5.02
N VAL A 70 15.79 21.01 -4.21
CA VAL A 70 15.53 21.58 -2.89
C VAL A 70 15.85 23.08 -2.96
N ILE A 71 14.85 23.93 -2.78
CA ILE A 71 14.99 25.39 -2.82
C ILE A 71 14.93 25.91 -1.39
N HIS A 72 16.06 26.41 -0.91
CA HIS A 72 16.22 26.84 0.47
C HIS A 72 15.59 28.20 0.75
N LYS A 73 15.47 28.54 2.05
CA LYS A 73 14.87 29.79 2.50
C LYS A 73 15.47 31.04 1.84
N ASP A 74 16.77 31.03 1.58
CA ASP A 74 17.54 32.12 0.94
C ASP A 74 17.44 32.17 -0.60
N LEU A 75 16.62 31.29 -1.19
CA LEU A 75 16.47 31.09 -2.64
C LEU A 75 17.71 30.55 -3.33
N SER A 76 18.67 29.99 -2.60
CA SER A 76 19.62 29.05 -3.19
C SER A 76 18.93 27.70 -3.43
N ALA A 77 19.48 26.89 -4.33
CA ALA A 77 18.93 25.57 -4.62
C ALA A 77 20.01 24.51 -4.79
N ASP A 78 19.73 23.33 -4.24
CA ASP A 78 20.44 22.09 -4.53
C ASP A 78 19.65 21.25 -5.53
N ILE A 79 20.31 20.82 -6.60
CA ILE A 79 19.73 20.02 -7.68
C ILE A 79 20.47 18.69 -7.77
N TYR A 80 19.76 17.61 -7.47
CA TYR A 80 20.25 16.23 -7.54
C TYR A 80 19.72 15.57 -8.79
N LEU A 81 20.59 15.03 -9.64
CA LEU A 81 20.24 14.35 -10.90
C LEU A 81 20.67 12.88 -10.87
N ASN A 82 19.75 12.02 -11.31
CA ASN A 82 19.85 10.58 -11.57
C ASN A 82 20.27 9.69 -10.40
N ASN A 83 21.45 9.92 -9.84
CA ASN A 83 22.08 9.06 -8.85
C ASN A 83 22.17 9.81 -7.51
N TYR A 84 21.09 9.78 -6.75
CA TYR A 84 21.02 10.15 -5.35
C TYR A 84 20.28 9.03 -4.61
N PRO A 85 20.61 8.78 -3.33
CA PRO A 85 20.03 7.64 -2.63
C PRO A 85 18.54 7.88 -2.35
N ILE A 86 17.77 6.80 -2.47
CA ILE A 86 16.33 6.76 -2.19
C ILE A 86 16.12 5.57 -1.25
N GLU A 87 15.42 5.81 -0.16
CA GLU A 87 14.95 4.76 0.75
C GLU A 87 13.43 4.73 0.72
N ILE A 88 12.86 3.53 0.70
CA ILE A 88 11.42 3.30 0.64
C ILE A 88 11.03 2.48 1.86
N LYS A 89 10.06 2.99 2.62
CA LYS A 89 9.47 2.25 3.73
C LYS A 89 8.38 1.35 3.18
N CYS A 90 8.56 0.05 3.30
CA CYS A 90 7.65 -0.96 2.80
C CYS A 90 7.09 -1.80 3.93
N ARG A 91 5.82 -2.21 3.81
CA ARG A 91 5.29 -3.32 4.58
C ARG A 91 5.69 -4.62 3.89
N SER A 92 6.30 -5.57 4.60
CA SER A 92 6.70 -6.85 4.02
C SER A 92 5.55 -7.86 4.02
N LYS A 93 5.59 -8.82 3.08
CA LYS A 93 4.66 -9.96 3.08
C LYS A 93 5.10 -11.11 3.99
N ARG A 94 6.39 -11.15 4.29
CA ARG A 94 7.15 -12.21 4.96
C ARG A 94 8.33 -11.61 5.72
N ASP A 95 9.01 -12.46 6.48
CA ASP A 95 10.28 -12.11 7.10
C ASP A 95 11.34 -11.79 6.04
N ILE A 96 12.10 -10.72 6.31
CA ILE A 96 13.18 -10.22 5.46
C ILE A 96 14.48 -10.21 6.27
N LEU A 97 15.55 -10.78 5.72
CA LEU A 97 16.87 -10.75 6.34
C LEU A 97 17.70 -9.56 5.87
N GLU A 98 18.60 -9.08 6.73
CA GLU A 98 19.54 -8.03 6.35
C GLU A 98 20.40 -8.46 5.15
N GLY A 99 20.54 -7.58 4.16
CA GLY A 99 21.30 -7.83 2.93
C GLY A 99 20.59 -8.73 1.91
N GLU A 100 19.36 -9.17 2.18
CA GLU A 100 18.57 -9.95 1.24
C GLU A 100 18.14 -9.12 0.02
N LEU A 101 18.09 -9.75 -1.17
CA LEU A 101 17.52 -9.14 -2.37
C LEU A 101 15.98 -9.09 -2.25
N ILE A 102 15.43 -7.88 -2.34
CA ILE A 102 13.98 -7.65 -2.31
C ILE A 102 13.44 -7.43 -3.71
N SER A 103 12.33 -8.11 -4.02
CA SER A 103 11.52 -7.89 -5.22
C SER A 103 10.12 -7.44 -4.82
N ASP A 104 9.35 -6.96 -5.80
CA ASP A 104 7.96 -6.54 -5.60
C ASP A 104 7.09 -7.65 -5.01
N ASN A 105 7.43 -8.92 -5.26
CA ASN A 105 6.75 -10.08 -4.70
C ASN A 105 6.90 -10.17 -3.16
N SER A 106 7.83 -9.43 -2.54
CA SER A 106 8.03 -9.38 -1.09
C SER A 106 7.34 -8.20 -0.41
N ILE A 107 6.72 -7.29 -1.19
CA ILE A 107 6.14 -6.03 -0.71
C ILE A 107 4.62 -6.17 -0.59
N ALA A 108 4.09 -5.94 0.61
CA ALA A 108 2.66 -5.87 0.87
C ALA A 108 2.09 -4.47 0.63
N ASP A 109 2.86 -3.43 0.99
CA ASP A 109 2.51 -2.04 0.74
C ASP A 109 3.77 -1.16 0.72
N ILE A 110 3.67 0.04 0.13
CA ILE A 110 4.70 1.09 0.17
C ILE A 110 4.11 2.30 0.89
N VAL A 111 4.80 2.74 1.93
CA VAL A 111 4.27 3.70 2.90
C VAL A 111 4.90 5.08 2.69
N GLU A 112 6.23 5.14 2.64
CA GLU A 112 6.98 6.39 2.53
C GLU A 112 8.18 6.26 1.59
N LEU A 113 8.64 7.40 1.08
CA LEU A 113 9.90 7.52 0.35
C LEU A 113 10.71 8.70 0.90
N ARG A 114 11.97 8.46 1.23
CA ARG A 114 12.90 9.47 1.75
C ARG A 114 14.23 9.50 0.99
N PHE A 115 14.99 10.55 1.22
CA PHE A 115 16.28 10.81 0.58
C PHE A 115 17.40 10.84 1.63
N PRO A 116 17.97 9.69 2.03
CA PRO A 116 18.99 9.65 3.07
C PRO A 116 20.21 10.48 2.69
N GLY A 117 20.77 11.22 3.65
CA GLY A 117 21.93 12.09 3.42
C GLY A 117 21.63 13.39 2.65
N ILE A 118 20.36 13.71 2.37
CA ILE A 118 19.94 15.01 1.83
C ILE A 118 19.18 15.77 2.91
N ASP A 119 19.74 16.90 3.35
CA ASP A 119 19.13 17.78 4.37
C ASP A 119 18.01 18.62 3.73
N ILE A 120 16.76 18.25 4.01
CA ILE A 120 15.55 18.98 3.59
C ILE A 120 14.91 19.58 4.83
N LYS A 121 14.70 20.89 4.84
CA LYS A 121 14.12 21.62 5.99
C LYS A 121 12.66 21.96 5.77
N GLU A 122 11.94 22.19 6.87
CA GLU A 122 10.54 22.66 6.86
C GLU A 122 10.33 24.01 6.11
N SER A 123 11.40 24.79 5.95
CA SER A 123 11.39 26.04 5.20
C SER A 123 11.64 25.90 3.71
N ASP A 124 12.03 24.70 3.26
CA ASP A 124 12.46 24.46 1.89
C ASP A 124 11.27 24.15 0.99
N LYS A 125 11.39 24.49 -0.29
CA LYS A 125 10.48 24.01 -1.34
C LYS A 125 11.10 22.80 -2.00
N VAL A 126 10.29 21.82 -2.34
CA VAL A 126 10.76 20.56 -2.93
C VAL A 126 10.06 20.30 -4.24
N ILE A 127 10.83 19.94 -5.26
CA ILE A 127 10.33 19.41 -6.53
C ILE A 127 11.08 18.10 -6.78
N CYS A 128 10.36 17.00 -7.00
CA CYS A 128 10.94 15.70 -7.22
C CYS A 128 10.30 15.06 -8.45
N CYS A 129 11.11 14.59 -9.39
CA CYS A 129 10.67 13.73 -10.46
C CYS A 129 11.36 12.38 -10.33
N ILE A 130 10.55 11.32 -10.24
CA ILE A 130 11.01 9.94 -10.16
C ILE A 130 10.51 9.16 -11.36
N LYS A 131 11.34 8.25 -11.87
CA LYS A 131 11.00 7.31 -12.93
C LYS A 131 10.98 5.90 -12.34
N VAL A 132 9.87 5.20 -12.57
CA VAL A 132 9.71 3.79 -12.23
C VAL A 132 9.28 3.07 -13.51
N GLY A 133 10.10 2.11 -13.95
CA GLY A 133 9.95 1.50 -15.26
C GLY A 133 9.96 2.53 -16.39
N TRP A 134 8.83 2.63 -17.12
CA TRP A 134 8.67 3.53 -18.26
C TRP A 134 7.93 4.83 -17.93
N LYS A 135 7.46 4.99 -16.69
CA LYS A 135 6.62 6.11 -16.27
C LYS A 135 7.34 7.05 -15.35
N PHE A 136 6.87 8.29 -15.32
CA PHE A 136 7.38 9.32 -14.42
C PHE A 136 6.30 9.76 -13.45
N GLY A 137 6.72 10.03 -12.21
CA GLY A 137 5.97 10.78 -11.22
C GLY A 137 6.63 12.13 -11.00
N LEU A 138 5.83 13.18 -10.91
CA LEU A 138 6.23 14.52 -10.50
C LEU A 138 5.53 14.86 -9.20
N TYR A 139 6.33 15.19 -8.19
CA TYR A 139 5.89 15.78 -6.94
C TYR A 139 6.43 17.21 -6.84
N PHE A 140 5.63 18.13 -6.34
CA PHE A 140 6.17 19.38 -5.82
C PHE A 140 5.37 19.87 -4.62
N ASN A 141 6.08 20.52 -3.69
CA ASN A 141 5.52 21.35 -2.62
C ASN A 141 6.31 22.66 -2.56
N LEU A 142 5.64 23.74 -2.95
CA LEU A 142 6.20 25.09 -3.07
C LEU A 142 5.73 26.01 -1.93
N ILE A 143 5.01 25.46 -0.95
CA ILE A 143 4.59 26.18 0.26
C ILE A 143 5.71 26.09 1.29
N ARG A 144 6.10 27.22 1.86
CA ARG A 144 6.97 27.26 3.03
C ARG A 144 6.12 27.22 4.28
N ASN A 145 6.49 26.43 5.29
CA ASN A 145 5.77 26.40 6.54
C ASN A 145 5.74 27.81 7.17
N PRO A 146 4.58 28.48 7.32
CA PRO A 146 4.51 29.84 7.84
C PRO A 146 4.97 29.93 9.31
N ASN A 147 4.90 28.83 10.07
CA ASN A 147 5.38 28.77 11.45
C ASN A 147 6.92 28.71 11.55
N SER A 148 7.66 28.58 10.44
CA SER A 148 9.12 28.74 10.40
C SER A 148 9.58 30.20 10.40
N VAL A 149 8.62 31.14 10.44
CA VAL A 149 8.82 32.53 10.80
C VAL A 149 8.26 32.70 12.20
N GLN A 150 9.12 32.89 13.20
CA GLN A 150 8.70 33.53 14.44
C GLN A 150 8.21 34.94 14.08
N THR A 151 6.93 35.08 13.76
CA THR A 151 6.30 36.39 13.65
C THR A 151 5.94 36.84 15.07
N GLU A 152 6.70 37.81 15.59
CA GLU A 152 6.43 38.54 16.85
C GLU A 152 5.14 39.37 16.83
N ILE A 153 4.20 39.15 15.90
CA ILE A 153 3.00 39.97 15.79
C ILE A 153 1.79 39.06 15.76
N GLY A 154 1.09 39.05 16.89
CA GLY A 154 -0.15 38.32 17.08
C GLY A 154 -1.26 38.86 16.19
N SER A 155 -1.83 37.95 15.40
CA SER A 155 -3.22 38.01 14.98
C SER A 155 -3.66 36.58 14.69
N SER A 156 -4.25 35.94 15.70
CA SER A 156 -5.04 34.73 15.57
C SER A 156 -6.35 35.08 14.91
N GLU A 157 -6.71 34.46 13.78
CA GLU A 157 -8.14 34.21 13.47
C GLU A 157 -8.43 33.21 12.35
N PHE A 158 -7.43 32.70 11.63
CA PHE A 158 -7.62 31.56 10.73
C PHE A 158 -6.46 30.58 10.88
N ARG A 159 -6.49 29.76 11.93
CA ARG A 159 -5.70 28.53 11.98
C ARG A 159 -6.61 27.43 11.44
N GLU A 160 -6.39 27.04 10.19
CA GLU A 160 -6.67 25.65 9.79
C GLU A 160 -5.98 24.78 10.85
N GLU A 161 -6.71 23.82 11.43
CA GLU A 161 -6.11 22.92 12.40
C GLU A 161 -4.84 22.32 11.78
N PRO A 162 -3.70 22.37 12.49
CA PRO A 162 -2.49 21.75 11.98
C PRO A 162 -2.80 20.28 11.81
N LEU A 163 -2.86 19.82 10.56
CA LEU A 163 -2.77 18.40 10.22
C LEU A 163 -1.58 17.86 11.00
N GLU A 164 -1.82 16.90 11.90
CA GLU A 164 -0.79 16.31 12.74
C GLU A 164 0.34 15.76 11.85
N GLY A 165 1.58 16.20 12.09
CA GLY A 165 2.77 15.79 11.31
C GLY A 165 3.59 16.95 10.73
N SER A 166 4.89 16.72 10.52
CA SER A 166 5.78 17.68 9.86
C SER A 166 5.49 17.74 8.35
N ASN A 167 5.75 18.87 7.67
CA ASN A 167 5.56 18.91 6.21
C ASN A 167 6.47 17.91 5.49
N ILE A 168 7.62 17.62 6.09
CA ILE A 168 8.57 16.63 5.59
C ILE A 168 7.96 15.22 5.65
N ALA A 169 7.37 14.82 6.78
CA ALA A 169 6.72 13.51 6.90
C ALA A 169 5.61 13.35 5.86
N ARG A 170 4.72 14.35 5.75
CA ARG A 170 3.66 14.34 4.72
C ARG A 170 4.22 14.26 3.30
N MET A 171 5.31 14.96 3.01
CA MET A 171 6.00 14.86 1.72
C MET A 171 6.51 13.45 1.47
N GLN A 172 7.14 12.81 2.45
CA GLN A 172 7.69 11.46 2.35
C GLN A 172 6.57 10.43 2.09
N THR A 173 5.46 10.50 2.82
CA THR A 173 4.28 9.66 2.58
C THR A 173 3.74 9.90 1.17
N GLN A 174 3.57 11.17 0.75
CA GLN A 174 3.07 11.53 -0.58
C GLN A 174 3.95 11.03 -1.73
N LEU A 175 5.28 11.07 -1.55
CA LEU A 175 6.25 10.50 -2.48
C LEU A 175 6.19 8.97 -2.50
N GLY A 176 6.04 8.33 -1.33
CA GLY A 176 5.81 6.88 -1.21
C GLY A 176 4.57 6.43 -1.97
N GLN A 177 3.45 7.12 -1.78
CA GLN A 177 2.20 6.89 -2.50
C GLN A 177 2.37 7.04 -4.03
N LEU A 178 3.08 8.08 -4.48
CA LEU A 178 3.37 8.28 -5.90
C LEU A 178 4.24 7.15 -6.47
N TYR A 179 5.29 6.75 -5.74
CA TYR A 179 6.15 5.64 -6.14
C TYR A 179 5.36 4.33 -6.22
N ARG A 180 4.52 4.06 -5.21
CA ARG A 180 3.63 2.89 -5.16
C ARG A 180 2.72 2.80 -6.37
N TYR A 181 2.07 3.91 -6.73
CA TYR A 181 1.22 3.97 -7.92
C TYR A 181 1.98 3.56 -9.19
N LEU A 182 3.20 4.05 -9.36
CA LEU A 182 4.01 3.74 -10.53
C LEU A 182 4.55 2.29 -10.53
N ALA A 183 4.96 1.78 -9.36
CA ALA A 183 5.51 0.43 -9.21
C ALA A 183 4.43 -0.66 -9.38
N PHE A 184 3.24 -0.43 -8.81
CA PHE A 184 2.14 -1.39 -8.79
C PHE A 184 1.01 -0.99 -9.75
N GLN A 185 1.37 -0.38 -10.86
CA GLN A 185 0.41 0.24 -11.77
C GLN A 185 -0.63 -0.75 -12.32
N TYR A 186 -0.26 -2.02 -12.50
CA TYR A 186 -1.17 -3.08 -12.95
C TYR A 186 -2.32 -3.34 -11.95
N VAL A 187 -2.10 -3.10 -10.66
CA VAL A 187 -3.15 -3.17 -9.64
C VAL A 187 -4.15 -2.04 -9.86
N TYR A 188 -3.70 -0.80 -9.92
CA TYR A 188 -4.60 0.35 -10.12
C TYR A 188 -5.32 0.29 -11.47
N GLN A 189 -4.64 -0.14 -12.54
CA GLN A 189 -5.27 -0.38 -13.84
C GLN A 189 -6.36 -1.43 -13.78
N SER A 190 -6.18 -2.48 -12.97
CA SER A 190 -7.24 -3.48 -12.77
C SER A 190 -8.47 -2.85 -12.10
N LEU A 191 -8.28 -2.02 -11.08
CA LEU A 191 -9.37 -1.36 -10.35
C LEU A 191 -10.12 -0.35 -11.23
N GLU A 192 -9.38 0.42 -12.03
CA GLU A 192 -9.92 1.41 -12.97
C GLU A 192 -10.67 0.74 -14.15
N SER A 193 -10.41 -0.54 -14.44
CA SER A 193 -11.10 -1.31 -15.47
C SER A 193 -12.32 -2.04 -14.91
N GLU A 194 -13.40 -1.29 -14.59
CA GLU A 194 -14.58 -1.82 -13.90
C GLU A 194 -15.13 -3.15 -14.47
N PRO A 195 -15.31 -3.34 -15.80
CA PRO A 195 -15.84 -4.61 -16.32
C PRO A 195 -14.93 -5.80 -16.01
N ILE A 196 -13.62 -5.63 -16.21
CA ILE A 196 -12.62 -6.68 -15.98
C ILE A 196 -12.51 -6.97 -14.48
N PHE A 197 -12.48 -5.94 -13.65
CA PHE A 197 -12.40 -6.10 -12.20
C PHE A 197 -13.61 -6.84 -11.64
N ASN A 198 -14.81 -6.52 -12.13
CA ASN A 198 -16.04 -7.20 -11.74
C ASN A 198 -16.01 -8.69 -12.13
N GLU A 199 -15.45 -9.04 -13.30
CA GLU A 199 -15.26 -10.44 -13.69
C GLU A 199 -14.26 -11.18 -12.79
N ILE A 200 -13.13 -10.54 -12.45
CA ILE A 200 -12.13 -11.08 -11.52
C ILE A 200 -12.78 -11.39 -10.16
N ILE A 201 -13.55 -10.45 -9.61
CA ILE A 201 -14.29 -10.64 -8.35
C ILE A 201 -15.33 -11.76 -8.47
N ALA A 202 -16.06 -11.81 -9.58
CA ALA A 202 -17.10 -12.82 -9.81
C ALA A 202 -16.54 -14.25 -9.78
N ASP A 203 -15.31 -14.44 -10.28
CA ASP A 203 -14.61 -15.73 -10.23
C ASP A 203 -13.96 -16.03 -8.86
N GLY A 204 -14.00 -15.06 -7.94
CA GLY A 204 -13.47 -15.19 -6.58
C GLY A 204 -12.01 -14.76 -6.43
N TRP A 205 -11.46 -14.11 -7.44
CA TRP A 205 -10.14 -13.49 -7.37
C TRP A 205 -10.22 -12.05 -6.89
N PHE A 206 -9.10 -11.59 -6.33
CA PHE A 206 -8.87 -10.24 -5.83
C PHE A 206 -7.35 -9.98 -5.92
N PRO A 207 -6.86 -8.73 -5.95
CA PRO A 207 -5.45 -8.42 -5.77
C PRO A 207 -4.99 -8.72 -4.33
N PHE A 208 -5.09 -9.98 -3.90
CA PHE A 208 -4.67 -10.38 -2.56
C PHE A 208 -3.19 -10.10 -2.37
N VAL A 209 -2.82 -9.57 -1.20
CA VAL A 209 -1.44 -9.19 -0.88
C VAL A 209 -0.44 -10.29 -1.26
N GLU A 210 -0.72 -11.53 -0.90
CA GLU A 210 0.16 -12.68 -1.16
C GLU A 210 0.49 -12.89 -2.64
N ILE A 211 -0.45 -12.62 -3.56
CA ILE A 211 -0.25 -12.81 -5.01
C ILE A 211 0.08 -11.51 -5.75
N LEU A 212 0.19 -10.37 -5.05
CA LEU A 212 0.65 -9.13 -5.67
C LEU A 212 2.04 -9.33 -6.29
N GLY A 213 2.19 -8.88 -7.51
CA GLY A 213 3.42 -8.94 -8.29
C GLY A 213 3.13 -9.70 -9.58
N ASP A 214 4.05 -10.58 -9.97
CA ASP A 214 3.96 -11.29 -11.26
C ASP A 214 2.72 -12.20 -11.34
N GLU A 215 2.26 -12.74 -10.22
CA GLU A 215 1.11 -13.65 -10.16
C GLU A 215 -0.21 -12.93 -10.45
N TYR A 216 -0.52 -11.86 -9.71
CA TYR A 216 -1.71 -11.06 -9.98
C TYR A 216 -1.63 -10.38 -11.34
N LYS A 217 -0.44 -9.94 -11.77
CA LYS A 217 -0.27 -9.35 -13.11
C LYS A 217 -0.65 -10.33 -14.22
N ARG A 218 -0.17 -11.57 -14.17
CA ARG A 218 -0.56 -12.62 -15.13
C ARG A 218 -2.05 -12.94 -15.07
N LEU A 219 -2.61 -12.97 -13.87
CA LEU A 219 -4.05 -13.17 -13.70
C LEU A 219 -4.82 -12.02 -14.37
N PHE A 220 -4.49 -10.76 -14.09
CA PHE A 220 -5.13 -9.61 -14.73
C PHE A 220 -5.00 -9.64 -16.26
N GLU A 221 -3.79 -9.92 -16.79
CA GLU A 221 -3.54 -10.07 -18.23
C GLU A 221 -4.39 -11.18 -18.86
N THR A 222 -4.67 -12.28 -18.14
CA THR A 222 -5.55 -13.34 -18.61
C THR A 222 -6.96 -12.82 -18.88
N TYR A 223 -7.53 -12.00 -17.99
CA TYR A 223 -8.86 -11.44 -18.18
C TYR A 223 -8.89 -10.37 -19.27
N GLN A 224 -7.81 -9.60 -19.43
CA GLN A 224 -7.69 -8.65 -20.54
C GLN A 224 -7.69 -9.34 -21.92
N ASN A 225 -7.33 -10.61 -21.98
CA ASN A 225 -7.23 -11.40 -23.21
C ASN A 225 -8.34 -12.47 -23.31
N ASP A 226 -9.57 -12.11 -22.90
CA ASP A 226 -10.77 -12.96 -23.00
C ASP A 226 -10.59 -14.37 -22.38
N LYS A 227 -9.82 -14.47 -21.29
CA LYS A 227 -9.55 -15.71 -20.55
C LYS A 227 -8.88 -16.82 -21.35
N PHE A 228 -8.21 -16.49 -22.47
CA PHE A 228 -7.57 -17.48 -23.34
C PHE A 228 -6.58 -18.40 -22.63
N THR A 229 -5.82 -17.88 -21.66
CA THR A 229 -4.81 -18.62 -20.89
C THR A 229 -5.25 -19.02 -19.48
N TYR A 230 -6.53 -18.83 -19.14
CA TYR A 230 -7.03 -18.91 -17.76
C TYR A 230 -6.68 -20.21 -17.05
N GLU A 231 -7.04 -21.36 -17.62
CA GLU A 231 -6.79 -22.66 -16.97
C GLU A 231 -5.30 -22.90 -16.70
N ASN A 232 -4.43 -22.46 -17.61
CA ASN A 232 -2.99 -22.66 -17.51
C ASN A 232 -2.37 -21.71 -16.47
N ASP A 233 -2.77 -20.44 -16.47
CA ASP A 233 -2.20 -19.45 -15.56
C ASP A 233 -2.71 -19.65 -14.13
N VAL A 234 -3.97 -20.05 -13.95
CA VAL A 234 -4.50 -20.46 -12.65
C VAL A 234 -3.88 -21.75 -12.16
N ARG A 235 -3.63 -22.74 -13.03
CA ARG A 235 -2.89 -23.96 -12.63
C ARG A 235 -1.48 -23.63 -12.13
N LYS A 236 -0.74 -22.79 -12.87
CA LYS A 236 0.59 -22.33 -12.43
C LYS A 236 0.54 -21.60 -11.10
N LEU A 237 -0.50 -20.80 -10.87
CA LEU A 237 -0.73 -20.14 -9.59
C LEU A 237 -0.95 -21.18 -8.49
N LEU A 238 -1.87 -22.13 -8.68
CA LEU A 238 -2.13 -23.19 -7.70
C LEU A 238 -0.85 -23.99 -7.37
N ASP A 239 -0.08 -24.36 -8.39
CA ASP A 239 1.17 -25.13 -8.23
C ASP A 239 2.25 -24.36 -7.45
N SER A 240 2.19 -23.03 -7.39
CA SER A 240 3.13 -22.21 -6.62
C SER A 240 2.84 -22.20 -5.11
N PHE A 241 1.63 -22.59 -4.68
CA PHE A 241 1.23 -22.69 -3.27
C PHE A 241 1.54 -24.06 -2.68
N ASN A 242 2.83 -24.41 -2.67
CA ASN A 242 3.33 -25.61 -2.02
C ASN A 242 3.40 -25.46 -0.48
N GLU A 243 3.75 -26.56 0.20
CA GLU A 243 3.86 -26.61 1.66
C GLU A 243 4.75 -25.51 2.26
N MET A 244 5.89 -25.22 1.64
CA MET A 244 6.81 -24.17 2.12
C MET A 244 6.16 -22.78 2.07
N ARG A 245 5.50 -22.46 0.96
CA ARG A 245 4.80 -21.17 0.81
C ARG A 245 3.61 -21.05 1.77
N ILE A 246 2.79 -22.09 1.86
CA ILE A 246 1.65 -22.13 2.79
C ILE A 246 2.11 -22.00 4.24
N LYS A 247 3.22 -22.66 4.60
CA LYS A 247 3.81 -22.52 5.93
C LYS A 247 4.28 -21.08 6.18
N SER A 248 4.97 -20.46 5.22
CA SER A 248 5.39 -19.06 5.33
C SER A 248 4.22 -18.08 5.52
N ILE A 249 3.06 -18.38 4.93
CA ILE A 249 1.84 -17.59 5.10
C ILE A 249 1.23 -17.81 6.48
N THR A 250 1.17 -19.06 6.93
CA THR A 250 0.43 -19.43 8.15
C THR A 250 1.24 -19.23 9.42
N ASP A 251 2.57 -19.30 9.38
CA ASP A 251 3.43 -19.05 10.55
C ASP A 251 3.16 -17.66 11.15
N LYS A 252 3.09 -16.63 10.30
CA LYS A 252 2.76 -15.25 10.74
C LYS A 252 1.34 -15.11 11.29
N TRP A 253 0.38 -15.93 10.83
CA TRP A 253 -0.99 -15.88 11.35
C TRP A 253 -1.03 -16.22 12.84
N TRP A 254 -0.19 -17.16 13.30
CA TRP A 254 -0.20 -17.66 14.67
C TRP A 254 0.30 -16.66 15.71
N GLU A 255 0.91 -15.56 15.26
CA GLU A 255 1.29 -14.43 16.11
C GLU A 255 0.10 -13.52 16.44
N ASN A 256 -0.97 -13.57 15.64
CA ASN A 256 -2.19 -12.80 15.87
C ASN A 256 -3.17 -13.58 16.76
N SER A 257 -3.67 -12.96 17.83
CA SER A 257 -4.54 -13.61 18.82
C SER A 257 -5.82 -14.19 18.22
N PHE A 258 -6.48 -13.50 17.29
CA PHE A 258 -7.72 -13.96 16.67
C PHE A 258 -7.52 -15.22 15.81
N PHE A 259 -6.37 -15.33 15.15
CA PHE A 259 -6.00 -16.51 14.37
C PHE A 259 -5.53 -17.65 15.26
N GLN A 260 -4.72 -17.34 16.28
CA GLN A 260 -4.20 -18.32 17.22
C GLN A 260 -5.32 -19.02 18.01
N GLU A 261 -6.36 -18.30 18.43
CA GLU A 261 -7.56 -18.88 19.06
C GLU A 261 -8.30 -19.88 18.14
N LYS A 262 -8.15 -19.71 16.83
CA LYS A 262 -8.79 -20.53 15.79
C LYS A 262 -7.87 -21.56 15.18
N ARG A 263 -6.61 -21.65 15.59
CA ARG A 263 -5.58 -22.48 14.97
C ARG A 263 -5.99 -23.94 14.80
N GLU A 264 -6.53 -24.56 15.85
CA GLU A 264 -7.00 -25.97 15.82
C GLU A 264 -8.16 -26.21 14.84
N LEU A 265 -8.90 -25.16 14.46
CA LEU A 265 -9.98 -25.23 13.47
C LEU A 265 -9.49 -24.88 12.06
N LEU A 266 -8.50 -24.01 11.94
CA LEU A 266 -7.90 -23.60 10.66
C LEU A 266 -6.94 -24.67 10.12
N GLN A 267 -6.10 -25.26 10.98
CA GLN A 267 -5.07 -26.22 10.59
C GLN A 267 -5.63 -27.41 9.80
N PRO A 268 -6.75 -28.06 10.19
CA PRO A 268 -7.31 -29.15 9.39
C PRO A 268 -7.74 -28.73 7.97
N GLY A 269 -8.17 -27.47 7.80
CA GLY A 269 -8.50 -26.91 6.48
C GLY A 269 -7.24 -26.68 5.63
N ILE A 270 -6.19 -26.12 6.24
CA ILE A 270 -4.88 -25.92 5.61
C ILE A 270 -4.26 -27.25 5.19
N ASP A 271 -4.25 -28.24 6.07
CA ASP A 271 -3.71 -29.58 5.79
C ASP A 271 -4.47 -30.27 4.65
N ALA A 272 -5.78 -30.02 4.56
CA ALA A 272 -6.58 -30.54 3.45
C ALA A 272 -6.17 -29.89 2.12
N PHE A 273 -6.00 -28.57 2.07
CA PHE A 273 -5.47 -27.91 0.86
C PHE A 273 -4.15 -28.54 0.39
N LEU A 274 -3.21 -28.77 1.31
CA LEU A 274 -1.90 -29.35 1.01
C LEU A 274 -1.93 -30.80 0.50
N ARG A 275 -2.94 -31.59 0.87
CA ARG A 275 -3.11 -32.97 0.35
C ARG A 275 -3.64 -33.00 -1.09
N GLY A 276 -4.37 -31.98 -1.52
CA GLY A 276 -4.63 -31.72 -2.94
C GLY A 276 -5.60 -32.67 -3.66
N THR A 277 -6.46 -33.42 -2.94
CA THR A 277 -7.51 -34.23 -3.59
C THR A 277 -8.85 -33.48 -3.63
N GLN A 278 -9.79 -33.93 -4.49
CA GLN A 278 -11.13 -33.34 -4.55
C GLN A 278 -11.86 -33.38 -3.20
N SER A 279 -11.78 -34.50 -2.48
CA SER A 279 -12.33 -34.60 -1.12
C SER A 279 -11.67 -33.66 -0.14
N ASP A 280 -10.35 -33.44 -0.28
CA ASP A 280 -9.64 -32.51 0.59
C ASP A 280 -9.99 -31.05 0.28
N TYR A 281 -10.22 -30.67 -0.97
CA TYR A 281 -10.70 -29.32 -1.29
C TYR A 281 -12.10 -29.05 -0.71
N ILE A 282 -12.98 -30.05 -0.71
CA ILE A 282 -14.28 -29.97 -0.02
C ILE A 282 -14.06 -29.72 1.49
N SER A 283 -13.18 -30.51 2.12
CA SER A 283 -12.86 -30.35 3.54
C SER A 283 -12.23 -29.00 3.85
N CYS A 284 -11.28 -28.54 3.03
CA CYS A 284 -10.65 -27.23 3.15
C CYS A 284 -11.69 -26.11 3.16
N VAL A 285 -12.52 -26.04 2.12
CA VAL A 285 -13.55 -25.00 2.00
C VAL A 285 -14.57 -25.08 3.14
N LYS A 286 -15.06 -26.28 3.46
CA LYS A 286 -16.05 -26.46 4.55
C LYS A 286 -15.50 -26.09 5.93
N ASN A 287 -14.19 -26.20 6.14
CA ASN A 287 -13.55 -25.77 7.38
C ASN A 287 -13.23 -24.28 7.39
N LEU A 288 -12.58 -23.75 6.35
CA LEU A 288 -12.07 -22.38 6.35
C LEU A 288 -13.16 -21.33 6.16
N TYR A 289 -14.20 -21.59 5.35
CA TYR A 289 -15.25 -20.60 5.09
C TYR A 289 -16.02 -20.18 6.35
N PRO A 290 -16.47 -21.10 7.23
CA PRO A 290 -17.04 -20.74 8.53
C PRO A 290 -16.07 -19.96 9.43
N GLU A 291 -14.79 -20.33 9.43
CA GLU A 291 -13.80 -19.70 10.32
C GLU A 291 -13.38 -18.30 9.85
N ILE A 292 -13.41 -17.98 8.55
CA ILE A 292 -13.31 -16.59 8.07
C ILE A 292 -14.37 -15.72 8.74
N GLU A 293 -15.64 -16.14 8.70
CA GLU A 293 -16.71 -15.41 9.39
C GLU A 293 -16.53 -15.42 10.92
N GLY A 294 -16.00 -16.51 11.47
CA GLY A 294 -15.67 -16.66 12.88
C GLY A 294 -14.66 -15.63 13.37
N ILE A 295 -13.54 -15.45 12.66
CA ILE A 295 -12.49 -14.47 12.95
C ILE A 295 -13.08 -13.05 12.89
N LEU A 296 -13.79 -12.72 11.81
CA LEU A 296 -14.42 -11.40 11.65
C LEU A 296 -15.42 -11.09 12.79
N ARG A 297 -16.16 -12.10 13.26
CA ARG A 297 -17.06 -11.98 14.42
C ARG A 297 -16.30 -11.74 15.72
N SER A 298 -15.22 -12.49 15.96
CA SER A 298 -14.40 -12.33 17.17
C SER A 298 -13.81 -10.92 17.23
N MET A 299 -13.26 -10.43 16.12
CA MET A 299 -12.79 -9.05 16.00
C MET A 299 -13.90 -8.04 16.34
N TYR A 300 -15.06 -8.13 15.69
CA TYR A 300 -16.16 -7.20 15.95
C TYR A 300 -16.60 -7.19 17.42
N ARG A 301 -16.59 -8.35 18.09
CA ARG A 301 -16.95 -8.47 19.52
C ARG A 301 -15.89 -7.93 20.46
N ALA A 302 -14.62 -7.95 20.08
CA ALA A 302 -13.55 -7.37 20.89
C ALA A 302 -13.76 -5.86 21.08
N ASP A 303 -14.22 -5.19 20.02
CA ASP A 303 -14.40 -3.72 20.02
C ASP A 303 -15.82 -3.26 20.35
N HIS A 304 -16.79 -4.18 20.34
CA HIS A 304 -18.21 -3.86 20.60
C HIS A 304 -18.79 -4.78 21.68
N ALA A 305 -19.30 -4.17 22.75
CA ALA A 305 -20.08 -4.88 23.76
C ALA A 305 -21.32 -5.59 23.16
N GLU A 306 -21.76 -6.67 23.81
CA GLU A 306 -22.80 -7.61 23.36
C GLU A 306 -23.96 -6.94 22.59
N GLY A 307 -23.90 -7.07 21.26
CA GLY A 307 -24.92 -6.56 20.34
C GLY A 307 -25.31 -7.60 19.31
N ALA A 308 -26.54 -7.50 18.80
CA ALA A 308 -27.07 -8.42 17.80
C ALA A 308 -26.17 -8.46 16.56
N TYR A 309 -25.62 -9.65 16.29
CA TYR A 309 -24.75 -9.95 15.15
C TYR A 309 -25.48 -9.71 13.83
N ARG A 310 -24.88 -8.91 12.94
CA ARG A 310 -25.28 -8.81 11.53
C ARG A 310 -24.02 -8.72 10.68
N ILE A 311 -23.91 -9.57 9.65
CA ILE A 311 -22.73 -9.61 8.77
C ILE A 311 -22.38 -8.23 8.18
N LYS A 312 -23.40 -7.43 7.82
CA LYS A 312 -23.20 -6.05 7.34
C LYS A 312 -22.44 -5.15 8.32
N LYS A 313 -22.67 -5.30 9.64
CA LYS A 313 -21.96 -4.52 10.67
C LYS A 313 -20.53 -5.00 10.84
N VAL A 314 -20.32 -6.32 10.81
CA VAL A 314 -18.98 -6.92 10.89
C VAL A 314 -18.11 -6.51 9.71
N LEU A 315 -18.68 -6.52 8.50
CA LEU A 315 -18.00 -6.08 7.28
C LEU A 315 -17.69 -4.58 7.29
N ALA A 316 -18.60 -3.74 7.80
CA ALA A 316 -18.33 -2.31 7.98
C ALA A 316 -17.20 -2.07 8.99
N HIS A 317 -17.18 -2.82 10.09
CA HIS A 317 -16.11 -2.72 11.07
C HIS A 317 -14.76 -3.19 10.53
N LEU A 318 -14.71 -4.26 9.73
CA LEU A 318 -13.48 -4.66 9.03
C LEU A 318 -12.95 -3.54 8.14
N LEU A 319 -13.83 -2.81 7.45
CA LEU A 319 -13.43 -1.66 6.65
C LEU A 319 -12.78 -0.57 7.50
N GLU A 320 -13.36 -0.24 8.65
CA GLU A 320 -12.78 0.75 9.56
C GLU A 320 -11.42 0.30 10.09
N VAL A 321 -11.30 -0.95 10.53
CA VAL A 321 -10.02 -1.52 11.00
C VAL A 321 -8.98 -1.53 9.88
N GLY A 322 -9.38 -1.94 8.67
CA GLY A 322 -8.50 -1.91 7.49
C GLY A 322 -8.05 -0.50 7.13
N LYS A 323 -8.95 0.49 7.23
CA LYS A 323 -8.65 1.91 7.00
C LYS A 323 -7.70 2.50 8.05
N LEU A 324 -7.82 2.10 9.31
CA LEU A 324 -6.91 2.53 10.37
C LEU A 324 -5.50 1.96 10.20
N ASN A 325 -5.39 0.76 9.61
CA ASN A 325 -4.12 0.09 9.36
C ASN A 325 -3.49 0.42 7.99
N VAL A 326 -4.08 1.36 7.23
CA VAL A 326 -3.46 1.93 6.03
C VAL A 326 -3.26 3.42 6.22
N GLU A 327 -2.09 3.92 5.82
CA GLU A 327 -1.79 5.35 5.88
C GLU A 327 -2.42 6.15 4.73
N ASP A 328 -2.98 5.47 3.72
CA ASP A 328 -3.50 6.09 2.51
C ASP A 328 -4.66 5.30 1.89
N GLU A 329 -5.59 6.03 1.27
CA GLU A 329 -6.73 5.46 0.55
C GLU A 329 -6.31 4.62 -0.66
N ASN A 330 -5.12 4.86 -1.24
CA ASN A 330 -4.59 4.10 -2.37
C ASN A 330 -3.61 3.00 -1.93
N SER A 331 -3.67 2.55 -0.67
CA SER A 331 -2.86 1.42 -0.18
C SER A 331 -3.09 0.16 -1.01
N LEU A 332 -2.03 -0.65 -1.18
CA LEU A 332 -2.14 -1.96 -1.83
C LEU A 332 -2.90 -2.99 -1.01
N LEU A 333 -3.26 -2.68 0.24
CA LEU A 333 -4.17 -3.52 1.00
C LEU A 333 -5.61 -3.40 0.50
N LEU A 334 -6.00 -2.28 -0.12
CA LEU A 334 -7.28 -2.11 -0.81
C LEU A 334 -8.53 -2.42 0.05
N PRO A 335 -8.70 -1.76 1.21
CA PRO A 335 -9.76 -2.10 2.16
C PRO A 335 -11.19 -1.87 1.61
N ASN A 336 -11.39 -0.85 0.77
CA ASN A 336 -12.69 -0.58 0.16
C ASN A 336 -13.05 -1.65 -0.88
N GLU A 337 -12.10 -2.02 -1.74
CA GLU A 337 -12.28 -2.99 -2.80
C GLU A 337 -12.39 -4.41 -2.23
N PHE A 338 -11.65 -4.72 -1.16
CA PHE A 338 -11.77 -6.00 -0.48
C PHE A 338 -13.15 -6.17 0.17
N LEU A 339 -13.74 -5.09 0.69
CA LEU A 339 -15.12 -5.13 1.15
C LEU A 339 -16.10 -5.46 0.02
N GLN A 340 -15.86 -4.95 -1.19
CA GLN A 340 -16.66 -5.30 -2.37
C GLN A 340 -16.48 -6.77 -2.73
N TYR A 341 -15.24 -7.26 -2.72
CA TYR A 341 -14.93 -8.69 -2.91
C TYR A 341 -15.69 -9.58 -1.92
N LEU A 342 -15.63 -9.25 -0.62
CA LEU A 342 -16.32 -10.01 0.41
C LEU A 342 -17.84 -10.02 0.21
N LYS A 343 -18.45 -8.91 -0.22
CA LYS A 343 -19.90 -8.83 -0.46
C LYS A 343 -20.34 -9.57 -1.73
N ASN A 344 -19.58 -9.39 -2.80
CA ASN A 344 -20.00 -9.81 -4.15
C ASN A 344 -19.55 -11.23 -4.48
N SER A 345 -18.53 -11.76 -3.79
CA SER A 345 -18.00 -13.10 -4.03
C SER A 345 -18.18 -14.00 -2.82
N PHE A 346 -17.63 -13.63 -1.67
CA PHE A 346 -17.58 -14.53 -0.50
C PHE A 346 -18.94 -14.67 0.21
N PHE A 347 -19.55 -13.56 0.64
CA PHE A 347 -20.87 -13.49 1.30
C PHE A 347 -22.01 -13.25 0.30
N ARG A 348 -21.82 -13.61 -0.97
CA ARG A 348 -22.86 -13.43 -1.98
C ARG A 348 -24.11 -14.24 -1.58
N ASP A 349 -25.25 -13.55 -1.55
CA ASP A 349 -26.56 -14.18 -1.37
C ASP A 349 -26.82 -15.18 -2.49
N PHE A 350 -27.51 -16.28 -2.19
CA PHE A 350 -27.94 -17.24 -3.19
C PHE A 350 -29.44 -17.48 -3.09
N ASP A 351 -30.06 -17.81 -4.22
CA ASP A 351 -31.45 -18.24 -4.27
C ASP A 351 -31.52 -19.76 -4.03
N PRO A 352 -32.12 -20.23 -2.91
CA PRO A 352 -32.26 -21.66 -2.63
C PRO A 352 -33.16 -22.39 -3.64
N ALA A 353 -33.96 -21.66 -4.42
CA ALA A 353 -34.80 -22.24 -5.48
C ALA A 353 -34.02 -22.50 -6.78
N ASN A 354 -32.80 -21.98 -6.91
CA ASN A 354 -31.97 -22.19 -8.07
C ASN A 354 -31.17 -23.51 -7.95
N VAL A 355 -31.20 -24.34 -8.99
CA VAL A 355 -30.58 -25.68 -8.99
C VAL A 355 -29.06 -25.60 -9.18
N THR A 356 -28.57 -24.50 -9.77
CA THR A 356 -27.14 -24.20 -9.92
C THR A 356 -26.77 -23.09 -8.97
N VAL A 357 -26.34 -23.46 -7.76
CA VAL A 357 -25.86 -22.51 -6.77
C VAL A 357 -24.34 -22.48 -6.81
N ASP A 358 -23.80 -21.37 -7.29
CA ASP A 358 -22.37 -21.09 -7.21
C ASP A 358 -21.88 -21.13 -5.75
N LEU A 359 -20.61 -21.49 -5.58
CA LEU A 359 -20.01 -21.62 -4.26
C LEU A 359 -19.77 -20.24 -3.62
N SER A 360 -20.42 -20.00 -2.48
CA SER A 360 -20.25 -18.85 -1.59
C SER A 360 -20.33 -19.33 -0.14
N ARG A 361 -19.99 -18.48 0.83
CA ARG A 361 -20.13 -18.81 2.25
C ARG A 361 -21.57 -19.17 2.61
N HIS A 362 -22.56 -18.50 2.03
CA HIS A 362 -23.95 -18.82 2.31
C HIS A 362 -24.35 -20.17 1.71
N SER A 363 -23.97 -20.47 0.46
CA SER A 363 -24.33 -21.75 -0.15
C SER A 363 -23.64 -22.95 0.49
N VAL A 364 -22.38 -22.81 0.94
CA VAL A 364 -21.66 -23.86 1.67
C VAL A 364 -22.34 -24.21 2.98
N SER A 365 -22.71 -23.21 3.80
CA SER A 365 -23.29 -23.50 5.12
C SER A 365 -24.74 -23.93 5.10
N HIS A 366 -25.47 -23.62 4.03
CA HIS A 366 -26.81 -24.16 3.81
C HIS A 366 -26.81 -25.49 3.05
N GLY A 367 -25.63 -26.04 2.71
CA GLY A 367 -25.51 -27.31 1.99
C GLY A 367 -26.06 -27.28 0.56
N ALA A 368 -26.17 -26.08 -0.02
CA ALA A 368 -26.72 -25.85 -1.36
C ALA A 368 -25.63 -25.89 -2.45
N ALA A 369 -24.35 -25.76 -2.09
CA ALA A 369 -23.25 -25.81 -3.03
C ALA A 369 -23.06 -27.22 -3.62
N LEU A 370 -22.91 -27.30 -4.95
CA LEU A 370 -22.63 -28.55 -5.67
C LEU A 370 -21.19 -29.03 -5.42
N GLU A 371 -20.96 -30.34 -5.49
CA GLU A 371 -19.64 -30.96 -5.33
C GLU A 371 -18.60 -30.37 -6.30
N THR A 372 -19.01 -30.08 -7.53
CA THR A 372 -18.15 -29.49 -8.58
C THR A 372 -17.70 -28.06 -8.26
N GLY A 373 -18.34 -27.37 -7.31
CA GLY A 373 -17.94 -26.04 -6.87
C GLY A 373 -16.75 -26.03 -5.92
N TYR A 374 -16.42 -27.18 -5.31
CA TYR A 374 -15.32 -27.30 -4.36
C TYR A 374 -14.01 -27.62 -5.09
N THR A 375 -13.32 -26.59 -5.56
CA THR A 375 -12.10 -26.73 -6.37
C THR A 375 -10.84 -26.30 -5.60
N ALA A 376 -9.67 -26.66 -6.14
CA ALA A 376 -8.38 -26.13 -5.68
C ALA A 376 -8.36 -24.59 -5.68
N GLU A 377 -8.96 -23.96 -6.70
CA GLU A 377 -9.11 -22.51 -6.81
C GLU A 377 -9.87 -21.94 -5.62
N LYS A 378 -11.05 -22.50 -5.29
CA LYS A 378 -11.86 -22.03 -4.15
C LYS A 378 -11.16 -22.26 -2.81
N ALA A 379 -10.42 -23.36 -2.68
CA ALA A 379 -9.62 -23.62 -1.49
C ALA A 379 -8.48 -22.60 -1.32
N LEU A 380 -7.76 -22.27 -2.39
CA LEU A 380 -6.73 -21.23 -2.37
C LEU A 380 -7.31 -19.84 -2.09
N GLN A 381 -8.43 -19.48 -2.72
CA GLN A 381 -9.12 -18.21 -2.46
C GLN A 381 -9.52 -18.07 -0.99
N ALA A 382 -9.89 -19.17 -0.31
CA ALA A 382 -10.16 -19.16 1.14
C ALA A 382 -8.92 -18.77 1.95
N LEU A 383 -7.76 -19.37 1.64
CA LEU A 383 -6.49 -19.10 2.30
C LEU A 383 -6.03 -17.66 2.05
N LEU A 384 -6.15 -17.17 0.82
CA LEU A 384 -5.82 -15.79 0.46
C LEU A 384 -6.76 -14.77 1.14
N THR A 385 -8.03 -15.11 1.31
CA THR A 385 -8.99 -14.27 2.05
C THR A 385 -8.60 -14.15 3.52
N LEU A 386 -8.20 -15.26 4.16
CA LEU A 386 -7.66 -15.26 5.52
C LEU A 386 -6.38 -14.42 5.60
N ASP A 387 -5.45 -14.58 4.65
CA ASP A 387 -4.21 -13.80 4.64
C ASP A 387 -4.46 -12.29 4.50
N GLN A 388 -5.40 -11.90 3.64
CA GLN A 388 -5.79 -10.50 3.49
C GLN A 388 -6.38 -9.93 4.78
N ILE A 389 -7.22 -10.70 5.48
CA ILE A 389 -7.77 -10.31 6.78
C ILE A 389 -6.62 -10.13 7.79
N TYR A 390 -5.64 -11.04 7.82
CA TYR A 390 -4.48 -10.92 8.70
C TYR A 390 -3.76 -9.57 8.51
N PHE A 391 -3.55 -9.09 7.28
CA PHE A 391 -2.93 -7.78 7.05
C PHE A 391 -3.73 -6.59 7.60
N TYR A 392 -5.06 -6.71 7.71
CA TYR A 392 -5.87 -5.69 8.39
C TYR A 392 -5.86 -5.82 9.91
N LEU A 393 -5.52 -6.97 10.47
CA LEU A 393 -5.49 -7.16 11.92
C LEU A 393 -4.11 -6.92 12.52
N SER A 394 -3.06 -7.05 11.73
CA SER A 394 -1.70 -6.82 12.16
C SER A 394 -1.39 -5.32 12.06
N THR A 395 -1.20 -4.67 13.21
CA THR A 395 -0.63 -3.33 13.27
C THR A 395 0.83 -3.42 12.83
N PRO A 396 1.32 -2.56 11.92
CA PRO A 396 2.75 -2.48 11.68
C PRO A 396 3.47 -2.10 12.99
N PRO A 397 4.63 -2.68 13.29
CA PRO A 397 5.37 -2.32 14.50
C PRO A 397 5.63 -0.80 14.51
N ASN A 398 5.23 -0.13 15.58
CA ASN A 398 5.53 1.28 15.80
C ASN A 398 7.05 1.44 15.98
N GLU A 399 7.71 2.15 15.06
CA GLU A 399 9.15 2.49 15.13
C GLU A 399 9.51 3.24 16.43
N GLU A 400 8.55 3.86 17.12
CA GLU A 400 8.77 4.54 18.41
C GLU A 400 9.10 3.59 19.58
N LEU A 401 8.84 2.28 19.46
CA LEU A 401 9.15 1.32 20.54
C LEU A 401 10.56 0.72 20.42
N GLU A 402 11.15 0.67 19.23
CA GLU A 402 12.49 0.09 19.04
C GLU A 402 13.61 1.10 19.35
N HIS A 403 13.41 2.39 19.07
CA HIS A 403 14.44 3.39 19.38
C HIS A 403 14.60 3.67 20.88
N ASN A 404 13.55 3.42 21.68
CA ASN A 404 13.63 3.54 23.14
C ASN A 404 14.27 2.30 23.80
N ALA A 405 14.20 1.12 23.16
CA ALA A 405 14.81 -0.10 23.67
C ALA A 405 16.35 -0.12 23.49
N GLU A 406 16.88 0.55 22.48
CA GLU A 406 18.34 0.67 22.28
C GLU A 406 18.99 1.72 23.21
N ILE A 407 18.23 2.71 23.69
CA ILE A 407 18.76 3.75 24.60
C ILE A 407 18.82 3.26 26.06
N GLU A 408 17.93 2.36 26.49
CA GLU A 408 17.96 1.81 27.86
C GLU A 408 18.95 0.64 28.04
N GLY A 409 19.56 0.13 26.96
CA GLY A 409 20.47 -1.03 27.00
C GLY A 409 21.96 -0.71 27.24
N THR A 410 22.36 0.54 27.44
CA THR A 410 23.79 0.93 27.51
C THR A 410 24.27 1.56 28.81
N ASP A 411 23.50 1.51 29.89
CA ASP A 411 23.99 1.93 31.22
C ASP A 411 23.58 0.93 32.30
N THR A 412 24.44 -0.07 32.54
CA THR A 412 24.70 -0.67 33.88
C THR A 412 25.76 -1.77 33.75
N ASP A 413 27.04 -1.39 33.76
CA ASP A 413 28.05 -2.23 34.45
C ASP A 413 29.39 -1.49 34.68
N ILE A 414 29.43 -0.63 35.72
CA ILE A 414 30.69 -0.38 36.43
C ILE A 414 30.37 -0.34 37.93
N SER A 415 30.36 -1.52 38.57
CA SER A 415 30.58 -1.64 40.00
C SER A 415 31.85 -2.43 40.28
N GLU A 416 32.78 -1.73 40.93
CA GLU A 416 33.71 -2.20 41.95
C GLU A 416 34.41 -3.56 41.77
N LYS A 417 35.74 -3.49 41.57
CA LYS A 417 36.72 -4.25 42.36
C LYS A 417 38.10 -3.64 42.16
N THR A 418 38.66 -3.02 43.19
CA THR A 418 39.81 -3.54 43.94
C THR A 418 40.29 -2.47 44.93
N GLY A 419 40.14 -2.77 46.22
CA GLY A 419 40.91 -2.12 47.27
C GLY A 419 42.15 -2.95 47.64
N VAL A 420 43.17 -2.21 48.09
CA VAL A 420 44.24 -2.59 49.03
C VAL A 420 45.44 -3.40 48.47
N LYS A 421 46.54 -2.70 48.16
CA LYS A 421 47.63 -2.45 49.12
C LYS A 421 48.44 -1.20 48.74
#